data_AF-A0A292RAR4-F1
#
_entry.id   AF-A0A292RAR4-F1
#
_cell.length_a   1.000
_cell.length_b   1.000
_cell.length_c   1.000
_cell.angle_alpha   90.00
_cell.angle_beta   90.00
_cell.angle_gamma   90.00
#
_symmetry.space_group_name_H-M   'P 1'
#
loop_
_entity.id
_entity.type
_entity.pdbx_description
1 polymer ?
#
loop_
_entity_poly.entity_id
_entity_poly.type
_entity_poly.pdbx_seq_one_letter_code
_entity_poly.pdbx_strand_id
1 'polypeptide(L)'
;MNNNIFSPKGKIDQSTFIIYFIVLMILYFIIGIFAFPLSAKYKINIFVPNTISFLINLLIFFNYKKRLMDAFDNKILAIVLGLITAFDHIICSLVVMYQVHNSELLFFTGIVFVTCIQPAIVGLLPHKRTEE
;
A
#
# COMPACT_ATOMS: atom_id res chain seq x y z
N MET A 1 12.56 -15.98 -13.87
CA MET A 1 12.13 -15.92 -12.45
C MET A 1 10.64 -15.67 -12.42
N ASN A 2 9.90 -16.33 -11.52
CA ASN A 2 8.46 -16.15 -11.40
C ASN A 2 8.19 -14.82 -10.68
N ASN A 3 8.03 -13.74 -11.44
CA ASN A 3 7.81 -12.37 -10.94
C ASN A 3 6.37 -12.14 -10.44
N ASN A 4 5.62 -13.22 -10.19
CA ASN A 4 4.24 -13.14 -9.76
C ASN A 4 4.15 -12.58 -8.32
N ILE A 5 3.25 -11.61 -8.10
CA ILE A 5 2.92 -11.02 -6.79
C ILE A 5 2.50 -12.11 -5.79
N PHE A 6 1.94 -13.23 -6.27
CA PHE A 6 1.52 -14.36 -5.43
C PHE A 6 2.61 -15.38 -5.11
N SER A 7 3.82 -15.28 -5.71
CA SER A 7 4.90 -16.21 -5.33
C SER A 7 5.35 -15.95 -3.87
N PRO A 8 5.28 -16.92 -2.95
CA PRO A 8 5.64 -16.74 -1.54
C PRO A 8 7.15 -16.57 -1.33
N LYS A 9 7.96 -17.01 -2.31
CA LYS A 9 9.40 -16.86 -2.36
C LYS A 9 9.74 -16.06 -3.63
N GLY A 10 10.23 -14.84 -3.46
CA GLY A 10 10.61 -14.01 -4.60
C GLY A 10 11.06 -12.63 -4.17
N LYS A 11 12.10 -12.15 -4.85
CA LYS A 11 12.52 -10.74 -4.89
C LYS A 11 11.91 -10.14 -6.16
N ILE A 12 11.54 -8.87 -6.12
CA ILE A 12 11.08 -8.14 -7.30
C ILE A 12 12.03 -6.97 -7.53
N ASP A 13 12.34 -6.72 -8.80
CA ASP A 13 13.11 -5.55 -9.19
C ASP A 13 12.29 -4.26 -8.99
N GLN A 14 13.01 -3.14 -8.97
CA GLN A 14 12.44 -1.82 -8.77
C GLN A 14 11.34 -1.47 -9.78
N SER A 15 11.53 -1.79 -11.06
CA SER A 15 10.57 -1.45 -12.12
C SER A 15 9.28 -2.24 -11.96
N THR A 16 9.38 -3.55 -11.67
CA THR A 16 8.22 -4.39 -11.39
C THR A 16 7.45 -3.92 -10.16
N PHE A 17 8.15 -3.53 -9.08
CA PHE A 17 7.52 -2.96 -7.89
C PHE A 17 6.71 -1.71 -8.22
N ILE A 18 7.30 -0.76 -8.96
CA ILE A 18 6.66 0.51 -9.33
C ILE A 18 5.40 0.26 -10.16
N ILE A 19 5.49 -0.60 -11.19
CA ILE A 19 4.36 -0.91 -12.07
C ILE A 19 3.21 -1.53 -11.26
N TYR A 20 3.49 -2.52 -10.43
CA TYR A 20 2.46 -3.16 -9.61
C TYR A 20 1.86 -2.20 -8.59
N PHE A 21 2.67 -1.33 -8.00
CA PHE A 21 2.17 -0.33 -7.07
C PHE A 21 1.22 0.65 -7.77
N ILE A 22 1.58 1.19 -8.93
CA ILE A 22 0.72 2.10 -9.70
C ILE A 22 -0.60 1.44 -10.06
N VAL A 23 -0.57 0.21 -10.58
CA VAL A 23 -1.77 -0.54 -10.95
C VAL A 23 -2.68 -0.77 -9.73
N LEU A 24 -2.10 -1.18 -8.60
CA LEU A 24 -2.86 -1.40 -7.36
C LEU A 24 -3.45 -0.11 -6.80
N MET A 25 -2.73 1.02 -6.88
CA MET A 25 -3.25 2.32 -6.46
C MET A 25 -4.38 2.81 -7.35
N ILE A 26 -4.28 2.63 -8.68
CA ILE A 26 -5.38 2.95 -9.61
C ILE A 26 -6.61 2.12 -9.25
N LEU A 27 -6.45 0.82 -9.03
CA LEU A 27 -7.55 -0.06 -8.60
C LEU A 27 -8.13 0.40 -7.26
N TYR A 28 -7.28 0.73 -6.28
CA TYR A 28 -7.71 1.22 -4.97
C TYR A 28 -8.55 2.49 -5.09
N PHE A 29 -8.10 3.48 -5.88
CA PHE A 29 -8.82 4.74 -6.05
C PHE A 29 -10.10 4.59 -6.88
N ILE A 30 -10.08 3.84 -7.98
CA ILE A 30 -11.29 3.58 -8.78
C ILE A 30 -12.34 2.89 -7.90
N ILE A 31 -11.94 1.85 -7.19
CA ILE A 31 -12.87 1.12 -6.32
C ILE A 31 -13.32 2.02 -5.16
N GLY A 32 -12.44 2.80 -4.53
CA GLY A 32 -12.82 3.74 -3.49
C GLY A 32 -13.81 4.81 -3.95
N ILE A 33 -13.51 5.47 -5.08
CA ILE A 33 -14.32 6.58 -5.62
C ILE A 33 -15.67 6.08 -6.15
N PHE A 34 -15.73 4.91 -6.79
CA PHE A 34 -16.98 4.40 -7.36
C PHE A 34 -17.78 3.55 -6.35
N ALA A 35 -17.14 2.69 -5.56
CA ALA A 35 -17.85 1.72 -4.74
C ALA A 35 -18.53 2.34 -3.52
N PHE A 36 -17.96 3.38 -2.89
CA PHE A 36 -18.57 4.02 -1.73
C PHE A 36 -19.87 4.79 -2.07
N PRO A 37 -19.90 5.67 -3.10
CA PRO A 37 -21.12 6.35 -3.51
C PRO A 37 -22.19 5.39 -4.05
N LEU A 38 -21.78 4.36 -4.79
CA LEU A 38 -22.70 3.31 -5.26
C LEU A 38 -23.29 2.52 -4.08
N SER A 39 -22.47 2.17 -3.09
CA SER A 39 -22.95 1.48 -1.89
C SER A 39 -23.95 2.32 -1.09
N ALA A 40 -23.69 3.62 -0.95
CA ALA A 40 -24.62 4.56 -0.33
C ALA A 40 -25.93 4.69 -1.12
N LYS A 41 -25.85 4.83 -2.45
CA LYS A 41 -27.00 5.00 -3.33
C LYS A 41 -27.90 3.77 -3.41
N TYR A 42 -27.31 2.58 -3.47
CA TYR A 42 -28.04 1.31 -3.63
C TYR A 42 -28.27 0.56 -2.31
N LYS A 43 -27.95 1.17 -1.16
CA LYS A 43 -28.01 0.54 0.17
C LYS A 43 -27.24 -0.80 0.24
N ILE A 44 -26.20 -0.94 -0.58
CA ILE A 44 -25.32 -2.11 -0.53
C ILE A 44 -24.56 -2.03 0.79
N ASN A 45 -24.43 -3.15 1.50
CA ASN A 45 -23.71 -3.19 2.77
C ASN A 45 -22.26 -2.69 2.57
N ILE A 46 -21.86 -1.68 3.37
CA ILE A 46 -20.53 -1.07 3.40
C ILE A 46 -19.43 -2.12 3.64
N PHE A 47 -19.78 -3.28 4.19
CA PHE A 47 -18.88 -4.43 4.31
C PHE A 47 -18.25 -4.86 2.97
N VAL A 48 -18.99 -4.78 1.86
CA VAL A 48 -18.51 -5.19 0.53
C VAL A 48 -17.35 -4.29 0.03
N PRO A 49 -17.51 -2.97 -0.11
CA PRO A 49 -16.41 -2.10 -0.54
C PRO A 49 -15.23 -2.11 0.44
N ASN A 50 -15.48 -2.26 1.75
CA ASN A 50 -14.41 -2.40 2.75
C ASN A 50 -13.60 -3.68 2.55
N THR A 51 -14.27 -4.81 2.27
CA THR A 51 -13.59 -6.09 2.02
C THR A 51 -12.72 -6.01 0.77
N ILE A 52 -13.21 -5.39 -0.30
CA ILE A 52 -12.45 -5.21 -1.54
C ILE A 52 -11.22 -4.32 -1.29
N SER A 53 -11.40 -3.20 -0.58
CA SER A 53 -10.30 -2.29 -0.22
C SER A 53 -9.24 -2.99 0.64
N PHE A 54 -9.67 -3.84 1.58
CA PHE A 54 -8.76 -4.65 2.40
C PHE A 54 -7.94 -5.63 1.56
N LEU A 55 -8.57 -6.31 0.58
CA LEU A 55 -7.86 -7.21 -0.33
C LEU A 55 -6.79 -6.47 -1.15
N ILE A 56 -7.09 -5.26 -1.63
CA ILE A 56 -6.12 -4.45 -2.38
C ILE A 56 -4.96 -4.03 -1.48
N ASN A 57 -5.23 -3.61 -0.24
CA ASN A 57 -4.18 -3.31 0.74
C ASN A 57 -3.30 -4.53 1.03
N LEU A 58 -3.87 -5.73 1.03
CA LEU A 58 -3.12 -6.98 1.19
C LEU A 58 -2.19 -7.25 -0.01
N LEU A 59 -2.63 -6.92 -1.23
CA LEU A 59 -1.78 -7.00 -2.43
C LEU A 59 -0.66 -5.95 -2.40
N ILE A 60 -0.96 -4.72 -1.97
CA ILE A 60 0.03 -3.65 -1.78
C ILE A 60 1.07 -4.08 -0.73
N PHE A 61 0.63 -4.68 0.38
CA PHE A 61 1.48 -5.28 1.39
C PHE A 61 2.45 -6.30 0.80
N PHE A 62 1.97 -7.24 -0.02
CA PHE A 62 2.84 -8.23 -0.65
C PHE A 62 3.86 -7.59 -1.60
N ASN A 63 3.49 -6.51 -2.30
CA ASN A 63 4.41 -5.77 -3.16
C ASN A 63 5.53 -5.10 -2.35
N TYR A 64 5.17 -4.37 -1.28
CA TYR A 64 6.13 -3.77 -0.35
C TYR A 64 7.05 -4.80 0.30
N LYS A 65 6.47 -5.87 0.85
CA LYS A 65 7.22 -6.96 1.49
C LYS A 65 8.29 -7.52 0.55
N LYS A 66 7.95 -7.77 -0.72
CA LYS A 66 8.89 -8.36 -1.69
C LYS A 66 10.06 -7.43 -2.00
N ARG A 67 9.80 -6.13 -2.14
CA ARG A 67 10.85 -5.14 -2.35
C ARG A 67 11.74 -4.97 -1.11
N LEU A 68 11.15 -4.97 0.07
CA LEU A 68 11.90 -4.90 1.33
C LEU A 68 12.72 -6.17 1.60
N MET A 69 12.21 -7.34 1.22
CA MET A 69 12.98 -8.59 1.27
C MET A 69 14.20 -8.56 0.35
N ASP A 70 14.09 -7.89 -0.79
CA ASP A 70 15.19 -7.70 -1.73
C ASP A 70 16.25 -6.71 -1.20
N ALA A 71 15.82 -5.65 -0.50
CA ALA A 71 16.72 -4.67 0.11
C ALA A 71 17.42 -5.18 1.39
N PHE A 72 16.73 -5.94 2.25
CA PHE A 72 17.23 -6.25 3.61
C PHE A 72 17.52 -7.74 3.89
N ASP A 73 17.10 -8.69 3.02
CA ASP A 73 17.14 -10.17 3.22
C ASP A 73 16.47 -10.73 4.50
N ASN A 74 16.08 -9.88 5.46
CA ASN A 74 15.41 -10.27 6.68
C ASN A 74 13.89 -10.34 6.46
N LYS A 75 13.34 -11.56 6.48
CA LYS A 75 11.92 -11.83 6.26
C LYS A 75 11.02 -11.18 7.31
N ILE A 76 11.42 -11.22 8.58
CA ILE A 76 10.61 -10.67 9.69
C ILE A 76 10.56 -9.15 9.54
N LEU A 77 11.71 -8.52 9.32
CA LEU A 77 11.80 -7.07 9.12
C LEU A 77 10.97 -6.63 7.91
N ALA A 78 11.05 -7.34 6.78
CA ALA A 78 10.28 -7.01 5.58
C ALA A 78 8.76 -7.17 5.78
N ILE A 79 8.32 -8.11 6.60
CA ILE A 79 6.90 -8.26 6.96
C ILE A 79 6.44 -7.10 7.84
N VAL A 80 7.20 -6.76 8.89
CA VAL A 80 6.86 -5.66 9.80
C VAL A 80 6.82 -4.33 9.05
N LEU A 81 7.87 -4.03 8.28
CA LEU A 81 7.92 -2.82 7.46
C LEU A 81 6.84 -2.79 6.39
N GLY A 82 6.59 -3.92 5.71
CA GLY A 82 5.52 -4.03 4.73
C GLY A 82 4.14 -3.74 5.31
N LEU A 83 3.87 -4.21 6.53
CA LEU A 83 2.61 -3.96 7.25
C LEU A 83 2.46 -2.47 7.56
N ILE A 84 3.51 -1.86 8.11
CA ILE A 84 3.53 -0.42 8.38
C ILE A 84 3.24 0.34 7.08
N THR A 85 3.93 0.00 5.98
CA THR A 85 3.82 0.77 4.74
C THR A 85 2.51 0.56 3.97
N ALA A 86 1.77 -0.52 4.24
CA ALA A 86 0.52 -0.83 3.56
C ALA A 86 -0.73 -0.42 4.35
N PHE A 87 -0.63 -0.20 5.67
CA PHE A 87 -1.78 0.05 6.53
C PHE A 87 -1.69 1.35 7.36
N ASP A 88 -0.61 2.13 7.22
CA ASP A 88 -0.42 3.44 7.87
C ASP A 88 -1.54 4.45 7.62
N HIS A 89 -2.17 4.47 6.44
CA HIS A 89 -3.31 5.35 6.15
C HIS A 89 -4.52 5.09 7.08
N ILE A 90 -4.69 3.86 7.57
CA ILE A 90 -5.72 3.53 8.57
C ILE A 90 -5.40 4.23 9.90
N ILE A 91 -4.13 4.29 10.28
CA ILE A 91 -3.67 4.98 11.50
C ILE A 91 -3.77 6.50 11.31
N CYS A 92 -3.35 7.03 10.16
CA CYS A 92 -3.46 8.46 9.83
C CYS A 92 -4.92 8.93 9.86
N SER A 93 -5.85 8.19 9.27
CA SER A 93 -7.28 8.54 9.29
C SER A 93 -7.88 8.55 10.70
N LEU A 94 -7.47 7.63 11.58
CA LEU A 94 -7.87 7.63 13.00
C LEU A 94 -7.36 8.86 13.75
N VAL A 95 -6.11 9.28 13.52
CA VAL A 95 -5.53 10.47 14.16
C VAL A 95 -6.21 11.75 13.68
N VAL A 96 -6.53 11.85 12.38
CA VAL A 96 -7.24 12.99 11.79
C VAL A 96 -8.68 13.10 12.30
N MET A 97 -9.37 11.99 12.57
CA MET A 97 -10.71 11.99 13.16
C MET A 97 -10.77 12.64 14.55
N TYR A 98 -9.67 12.59 15.32
CA TYR A 98 -9.63 13.11 16.69
C TYR A 98 -9.28 14.61 16.80
N GLN A 99 -8.86 15.29 15.72
CA GLN A 99 -8.48 16.72 15.76
C GLN A 99 -9.18 17.56 14.69
N VAL A 100 -10.14 18.38 15.14
CA VAL A 100 -11.18 19.03 14.31
C VAL A 100 -10.78 20.40 13.75
N HIS A 101 -9.53 20.86 13.87
CA HIS A 101 -9.16 22.24 13.43
C HIS A 101 -8.11 22.35 12.32
N ASN A 102 -7.27 21.32 12.10
CA ASN A 102 -6.28 21.28 11.00
C ASN A 102 -6.45 20.03 10.11
N SER A 103 -7.61 19.38 10.17
CA SER A 103 -7.85 18.03 9.65
C SER A 103 -7.68 17.93 8.14
N GLU A 104 -8.05 18.94 7.35
CA GLU A 104 -7.98 18.88 5.89
C GLU A 104 -6.54 18.88 5.37
N LEU A 105 -5.69 19.80 5.83
CA LEU A 105 -4.29 19.87 5.39
C LEU A 105 -3.52 18.62 5.83
N LEU A 106 -3.74 18.15 7.06
CA LEU A 106 -3.18 16.91 7.58
C LEU A 106 -3.66 15.70 6.77
N PHE A 107 -4.94 15.66 6.39
CA PHE A 107 -5.51 14.60 5.57
C PHE A 107 -4.89 14.55 4.18
N PHE A 108 -4.81 15.69 3.48
CA PHE A 108 -4.17 15.76 2.16
C PHE A 108 -2.68 15.40 2.22
N THR A 109 -1.96 15.90 3.23
CA THR A 109 -0.54 15.58 3.42
C THR A 109 -0.35 14.09 3.70
N GLY A 110 -1.22 13.50 4.53
CA GLY A 110 -1.21 12.07 4.84
C GLY A 110 -1.48 11.21 3.60
N ILE A 111 -2.45 11.58 2.77
CA ILE A 111 -2.72 10.88 1.50
C ILE A 111 -1.49 10.95 0.61
N VAL A 112 -0.96 12.13 0.33
CA VAL A 112 0.23 12.31 -0.53
C VAL A 112 1.41 11.50 -0.01
N PHE A 113 1.61 11.47 1.31
CA PHE A 113 2.66 10.69 1.93
C PHE A 113 2.51 9.19 1.65
N VAL A 114 1.33 8.61 1.93
CA VAL A 114 1.09 7.17 1.77
C VAL A 114 1.07 6.74 0.31
N THR A 115 0.51 7.57 -0.58
CA THR A 115 0.30 7.19 -1.98
C THR A 115 1.46 7.52 -2.91
N CYS A 116 2.32 8.47 -2.54
CA CYS A 116 3.38 8.96 -3.43
C CYS A 116 4.77 8.88 -2.79
N ILE A 117 4.95 9.44 -1.60
CA ILE A 117 6.28 9.58 -0.99
C ILE A 117 6.80 8.23 -0.50
N GLN A 118 6.02 7.52 0.30
CA GLN A 118 6.38 6.22 0.87
C GLN A 118 6.71 5.14 -0.18
N PRO A 119 5.90 4.94 -1.24
CA PRO A 119 6.24 3.99 -2.30
C PRO A 119 7.49 4.42 -3.08
N ALA A 120 7.71 5.72 -3.27
CA ALA A 120 8.93 6.21 -3.92
C ALA A 120 10.18 5.87 -3.09
N ILE A 121 10.12 6.06 -1.77
CA ILE A 121 11.22 5.68 -0.86
C ILE A 121 11.52 4.19 -0.98
N VAL A 122 10.49 3.32 -0.92
CA VAL A 122 10.70 1.87 -1.00
C VAL A 122 11.15 1.42 -2.39
N GLY A 123 10.67 2.07 -3.45
CA GLY A 123 11.13 1.82 -4.81
C GLY A 123 12.62 2.12 -4.99
N LEU A 124 13.08 3.25 -4.43
CA LEU A 124 14.46 3.73 -4.55
C LEU A 124 15.48 3.02 -3.65
N LEU A 125 15.04 2.17 -2.71
CA LEU A 125 15.96 1.39 -1.88
C LEU A 125 16.93 0.60 -2.76
N PRO A 126 18.25 0.69 -2.56
CA PRO A 126 19.19 -0.07 -3.37
C PRO A 126 18.96 -1.57 -3.16
N HIS A 127 19.15 -2.35 -4.22
CA HIS A 127 19.26 -3.80 -4.08
C HIS A 127 20.49 -4.07 -3.20
N LYS A 128 20.38 -5.04 -2.29
CA LYS A 128 21.54 -5.43 -1.49
C LYS A 128 22.67 -5.85 -2.44
N ARG A 129 23.80 -5.15 -2.39
CA ARG A 129 25.01 -5.62 -3.09
C ARG A 129 25.36 -6.97 -2.48
N THR A 130 25.33 -8.02 -3.30
CA THR A 130 26.17 -9.19 -3.04
C THR A 130 27.58 -8.65 -2.95
N GLU A 131 28.14 -8.61 -1.73
CA GLU A 131 29.59 -8.58 -1.59
C GLU A 131 30.10 -9.82 -2.33
N GLU A 132 31.01 -9.58 -3.27
CA GLU A 132 31.72 -10.62 -4.04
C GLU A 132 32.50 -11.57 -3.11
#